data_AF-A0A962S917-F1
#
_entry.id   AF-A0A962S917-F1
#
_cell.length_a   1.000
_cell.length_b   1.000
_cell.length_c   1.000
_cell.angle_alpha   90.00
_cell.angle_beta   90.00
_cell.angle_gamma   90.00
#
_symmetry.space_group_name_H-M   'P 1'
#
loop_
_entity.id
_entity.type
_entity.pdbx_description
1 polymer ?
#
loop_
_entity_poly.entity_id
_entity_poly.type
_entity_poly.pdbx_seq_one_letter_code
_entity_poly.pdbx_strand_id
1 'polypeptide(L)'
;MTVLSVFWQNLSRACRRLLALCATLALLSACDTPSDDTTNGHAPIPLPQAMQRASFPSGGSVTASITIDPQNGGTAQAMTVSNSGLSFSGRVDDGEHEFLLELFYSSSSVERLRLVSASKTVIVDGATDIQFRERDYEYENTDDDFYTNVREIEAGSDPRVTSSTPSDRDDNYEDNDSHGTAYDITGLRDILIYSGISTSYGVITAEDSSDYFKMTLDENFSVFDVELFLDPSLDVNLEYLDSNGGNPTIIGEPVNVEVLENDVLHGTVRVTNAQARDYYLNVFATEDDIEGTYALRWTAVK
;
A
#
# COMPACT_ATOMS: atom_id res chain seq x y z
N MET A 1 -39.55 60.48 -0.59
CA MET A 1 -39.22 59.80 -1.86
C MET A 1 -37.81 59.27 -1.72
N THR A 2 -37.65 58.14 -1.01
CA THR A 2 -36.34 57.54 -0.69
C THR A 2 -36.54 56.16 -0.08
N VAL A 3 -36.72 55.13 -0.92
CA VAL A 3 -36.53 53.72 -0.55
C VAL A 3 -36.10 53.00 -1.83
N LEU A 4 -34.79 52.96 -2.12
CA LEU A 4 -34.19 52.07 -3.14
C LEU A 4 -32.66 52.27 -3.12
N SER A 5 -31.96 51.68 -2.15
CA SER A 5 -30.50 51.51 -2.28
C SER A 5 -29.84 50.38 -1.46
N VAL A 6 -30.59 49.56 -0.71
CA VAL A 6 -29.94 48.58 0.21
C VAL A 6 -30.07 47.12 -0.24
N PHE A 7 -30.73 46.82 -1.38
CA PHE A 7 -30.98 45.41 -1.77
C PHE A 7 -29.99 44.79 -2.78
N TRP A 8 -28.93 45.50 -3.19
CA TRP A 8 -28.04 45.06 -4.28
C TRP A 8 -26.59 44.75 -3.89
N GLN A 9 -26.26 44.64 -2.59
CA GLN A 9 -24.89 44.36 -2.15
C GLN A 9 -24.65 42.99 -1.49
N ASN A 10 -25.69 42.18 -1.25
CA ASN A 10 -25.54 40.87 -0.59
C ASN A 10 -25.75 39.63 -1.47
N LEU A 11 -25.79 39.80 -2.80
CA LEU A 11 -25.74 38.69 -3.74
C LEU A 11 -24.50 38.85 -4.62
N SER A 12 -23.46 38.02 -4.44
CA SER A 12 -22.60 37.50 -5.53
C SER A 12 -21.19 37.01 -5.14
N ARG A 13 -20.84 36.78 -3.86
CA ARG A 13 -19.61 36.00 -3.56
C ARG A 13 -19.87 34.49 -3.55
N ALA A 14 -21.01 34.02 -3.03
CA ALA A 14 -21.36 32.60 -3.00
C ALA A 14 -21.74 32.03 -4.39
N CYS A 15 -22.49 32.78 -5.21
CA CYS A 15 -22.88 32.31 -6.55
C CYS A 15 -21.71 32.26 -7.55
N ARG A 16 -20.65 33.06 -7.38
CA ARG A 16 -19.48 33.02 -8.28
C ARG A 16 -18.55 31.83 -8.01
N ARG A 17 -18.53 31.31 -6.78
CA ARG A 17 -17.79 30.08 -6.45
C ARG A 17 -18.54 28.81 -6.86
N LEU A 18 -19.88 28.83 -6.81
CA LEU A 18 -20.68 27.68 -7.24
C LEU A 18 -20.66 27.47 -8.77
N LEU A 19 -20.59 28.56 -9.56
CA LEU A 19 -20.46 28.47 -11.02
C LEU A 19 -19.05 28.10 -11.51
N ALA A 20 -18.01 28.33 -10.69
CA ALA A 20 -16.65 27.88 -10.99
C ALA A 20 -16.45 26.37 -10.71
N LEU A 21 -17.24 25.81 -9.79
CA LEU A 21 -17.20 24.37 -9.46
C LEU A 21 -17.92 23.50 -10.50
N CYS A 22 -18.91 24.04 -11.22
CA CYS A 22 -19.62 23.30 -12.27
C CYS A 22 -18.90 23.30 -13.63
N ALA A 23 -17.88 24.13 -13.83
CA ALA A 23 -17.12 24.20 -15.09
C ALA A 23 -15.90 23.26 -15.12
N THR A 24 -15.43 22.76 -13.96
CA THR A 24 -14.31 21.81 -13.88
C THR A 24 -14.74 20.35 -13.84
N LEU A 25 -16.02 20.04 -13.59
CA LEU A 25 -16.55 18.67 -13.67
C LEU A 25 -16.92 18.19 -15.09
N ALA A 26 -16.77 19.03 -16.11
CA ALA A 26 -17.15 18.70 -17.49
C ALA A 26 -15.97 18.27 -18.39
N LEU A 27 -14.77 18.04 -17.84
CA LEU A 27 -13.57 17.63 -18.59
C LEU A 27 -13.09 16.19 -18.33
N LEU A 28 -13.88 15.36 -17.62
CA LEU A 28 -13.58 13.93 -17.44
C LEU A 28 -14.49 12.97 -18.23
N SER A 29 -15.37 13.46 -19.11
CA SER A 29 -16.06 12.55 -20.07
C SER A 29 -15.29 12.48 -21.39
N ALA A 30 -14.11 11.87 -21.36
CA ALA A 30 -13.54 11.28 -22.56
C ALA A 30 -14.28 9.97 -22.83
N CYS A 31 -14.82 9.87 -24.03
CA CYS A 31 -15.66 8.79 -24.54
C CYS A 31 -15.14 7.38 -24.21
N ASP A 32 -15.81 6.69 -23.30
CA ASP A 32 -15.91 5.24 -23.39
C ASP A 32 -16.78 4.92 -24.61
N THR A 33 -16.09 4.55 -25.69
CA THR A 33 -16.74 3.82 -26.77
C THR A 33 -16.87 2.40 -26.24
N PRO A 34 -18.07 1.84 -26.05
CA PRO A 34 -18.17 0.46 -25.62
C PRO A 34 -17.67 -0.39 -26.79
N SER A 35 -16.42 -0.85 -26.71
CA SER A 35 -15.96 -1.94 -27.54
C SER A 35 -16.67 -3.18 -27.05
N ASP A 36 -17.66 -3.62 -27.81
CA ASP A 36 -18.10 -5.02 -27.86
C ASP A 36 -16.87 -5.84 -28.26
N ASP A 37 -16.00 -6.12 -27.29
CA ASP A 37 -14.98 -7.14 -27.43
C ASP A 37 -15.34 -8.25 -26.45
N THR A 38 -16.02 -9.26 -26.99
CA THR A 38 -16.28 -10.55 -26.35
C THR A 38 -14.98 -11.36 -26.26
N THR A 39 -13.88 -10.73 -25.84
CA THR A 39 -12.73 -11.48 -25.35
C THR A 39 -13.18 -12.11 -24.03
N ASN A 40 -12.86 -13.38 -23.84
CA ASN A 40 -12.89 -14.01 -22.52
C ASN A 40 -11.86 -13.27 -21.66
N GLY A 41 -12.22 -12.07 -21.20
CA GLY A 41 -11.33 -11.11 -20.59
C GLY A 41 -10.99 -11.60 -19.20
N HIS A 42 -9.88 -12.32 -19.10
CA HIS A 42 -9.28 -12.64 -17.82
C HIS A 42 -8.97 -11.33 -17.09
N ALA A 43 -9.33 -11.26 -15.80
CA ALA A 43 -9.09 -10.06 -15.01
C ALA A 43 -7.56 -9.81 -14.93
N PRO A 44 -7.09 -8.57 -15.16
CA PRO A 44 -5.68 -8.26 -15.03
C PRO A 44 -5.18 -8.59 -13.62
N ILE A 45 -3.92 -9.01 -13.52
CA ILE A 45 -3.24 -9.16 -12.24
C ILE A 45 -3.07 -7.75 -11.66
N PRO A 46 -3.59 -7.43 -10.47
CA PRO A 46 -3.43 -6.10 -9.91
C PRO A 46 -1.94 -5.76 -9.73
N LEU A 47 -1.58 -4.49 -9.90
CA LEU A 47 -0.26 -4.02 -9.44
C LEU A 47 -0.20 -4.12 -7.91
N PRO A 48 0.98 -4.32 -7.30
CA PRO A 48 1.12 -4.23 -5.85
C PRO A 48 0.83 -2.79 -5.39
N GLN A 49 0.37 -2.61 -4.15
CA GLN A 49 -0.23 -1.33 -3.73
C GLN A 49 0.72 -0.14 -3.79
N ALA A 50 1.98 -0.28 -3.36
CA ALA A 50 2.93 0.81 -3.45
C ALA A 50 3.13 1.24 -4.92
N MET A 51 3.10 0.30 -5.88
CA MET A 51 3.17 0.61 -7.31
C MET A 51 1.92 1.31 -7.85
N GLN A 52 0.73 1.07 -7.26
CA GLN A 52 -0.51 1.75 -7.65
C GLN A 52 -0.53 3.21 -7.17
N ARG A 53 0.10 3.48 -6.03
CA ARG A 53 0.19 4.82 -5.42
C ARG A 53 1.36 5.64 -5.99
N ALA A 54 2.46 4.95 -6.34
CA ALA A 54 3.71 5.58 -6.73
C ALA A 54 3.58 6.57 -7.90
N SER A 55 4.05 7.79 -7.67
CA SER A 55 4.20 8.83 -8.69
C SER A 55 5.62 8.84 -9.26
N PHE A 56 5.85 8.04 -10.31
CA PHE A 56 7.18 7.95 -10.93
C PHE A 56 7.61 9.24 -11.66
N PRO A 57 8.90 9.63 -11.59
CA PRO A 57 9.43 10.79 -12.29
C PRO A 57 9.18 10.75 -13.80
N SER A 58 8.89 11.92 -14.38
CA SER A 58 8.64 12.05 -15.82
C SER A 58 9.84 11.58 -16.64
N GLY A 59 9.61 10.73 -17.63
CA GLY A 59 10.66 10.16 -18.49
C GLY A 59 11.18 8.79 -18.02
N GLY A 60 10.69 8.28 -16.89
CA GLY A 60 10.80 6.88 -16.52
C GLY A 60 9.74 5.99 -17.17
N SER A 61 9.98 4.67 -17.15
CA SER A 61 9.00 3.66 -17.58
C SER A 61 9.04 2.45 -16.67
N VAL A 62 7.85 1.95 -16.32
CA VAL A 62 7.66 0.69 -15.62
C VAL A 62 7.40 -0.40 -16.66
N THR A 63 8.16 -1.49 -16.58
CA THR A 63 8.00 -2.68 -17.41
C THR A 63 7.81 -3.89 -16.50
N ALA A 64 7.14 -4.92 -16.99
CA ALA A 64 6.95 -6.14 -16.24
C ALA A 64 7.29 -7.37 -17.10
N SER A 65 7.76 -8.42 -16.45
CA SER A 65 7.98 -9.72 -17.07
C SER A 65 7.47 -10.85 -16.20
N ILE A 66 7.12 -11.96 -16.84
CA ILE A 66 6.81 -13.23 -16.19
C ILE A 66 7.70 -14.32 -16.75
N THR A 67 8.32 -15.10 -15.87
CA THR A 67 9.14 -16.26 -16.21
C THR A 67 8.43 -17.51 -15.69
N ILE A 68 8.26 -18.50 -16.55
CA ILE A 68 7.65 -19.78 -16.18
C ILE A 68 8.76 -20.81 -16.02
N ASP A 69 8.80 -21.47 -14.87
CA ASP A 69 9.84 -22.37 -14.40
C ASP A 69 11.24 -21.74 -14.45
N PRO A 70 11.47 -20.64 -13.70
CA PRO A 70 12.76 -19.93 -13.73
C PRO A 70 13.95 -20.84 -13.42
N GLN A 71 13.79 -21.81 -12.52
CA GLN A 71 14.83 -22.77 -12.16
C GLN A 71 15.12 -23.82 -13.26
N ASN A 72 14.21 -24.00 -14.21
CA ASN A 72 14.34 -24.95 -15.31
C ASN A 72 14.73 -24.29 -16.64
N GLY A 73 15.30 -23.07 -16.58
CA GLY A 73 15.71 -22.32 -17.76
C GLY A 73 14.57 -21.62 -18.49
N GLY A 74 13.47 -21.34 -17.78
CA GLY A 74 12.38 -20.49 -18.24
C GLY A 74 12.89 -19.17 -18.82
N THR A 75 12.27 -18.71 -19.90
CA THR A 75 12.59 -17.40 -20.50
C THR A 75 11.55 -16.38 -20.07
N ALA A 76 12.03 -15.20 -19.64
CA ALA A 76 11.18 -14.08 -19.28
C ALA A 76 10.35 -13.62 -20.49
N GLN A 77 9.04 -13.49 -20.28
CA GLN A 77 8.07 -13.00 -21.26
C GLN A 77 7.61 -11.62 -20.82
N ALA A 78 7.57 -10.66 -21.74
CA ALA A 78 7.08 -9.32 -21.45
C ALA A 78 5.58 -9.35 -21.12
N MET A 79 5.19 -8.61 -20.08
CA MET A 79 3.80 -8.38 -19.71
C MET A 79 3.37 -6.99 -20.17
N THR A 80 2.07 -6.83 -20.40
CA THR A 80 1.48 -5.50 -20.61
C THR A 80 1.22 -4.87 -19.25
N VAL A 81 1.74 -3.65 -19.04
CA VAL A 81 1.50 -2.83 -17.85
C VAL A 81 0.46 -1.77 -18.19
N SER A 82 -0.58 -1.64 -17.37
CA SER A 82 -1.66 -0.67 -17.52
C SER A 82 -2.07 -0.11 -16.17
N ASN A 83 -2.88 0.96 -16.16
CA ASN A 83 -3.46 1.50 -14.93
C ASN A 83 -4.36 0.48 -14.20
N SER A 84 -4.92 -0.48 -14.94
CA SER A 84 -5.76 -1.55 -14.40
C SER A 84 -4.97 -2.78 -13.91
N GLY A 85 -3.65 -2.81 -14.07
CA GLY A 85 -2.81 -3.93 -13.67
C GLY A 85 -1.92 -4.48 -14.78
N LEU A 86 -1.45 -5.69 -14.56
CA LEU A 86 -0.56 -6.47 -15.41
C LEU A 86 -1.34 -7.54 -16.16
N SER A 87 -0.96 -7.81 -17.41
CA SER A 87 -1.54 -8.91 -18.18
C SER A 87 -0.49 -9.63 -19.03
N PHE A 88 -0.68 -10.93 -19.15
CA PHE A 88 0.11 -11.81 -19.99
C PHE A 88 -0.77 -12.96 -20.47
N SER A 89 -0.43 -13.54 -21.62
CA SER A 89 -1.01 -14.79 -22.10
C SER A 89 0.09 -15.67 -22.67
N GLY A 90 0.15 -16.93 -22.23
CA GLY A 90 1.14 -17.90 -22.67
C GLY A 90 0.54 -19.29 -22.82
N ARG A 91 1.34 -20.22 -23.33
CA ARG A 91 1.01 -21.65 -23.35
C ARG A 91 2.10 -22.41 -22.62
N VAL A 92 1.68 -23.29 -21.73
CA VAL A 92 2.51 -24.29 -21.06
C VAL A 92 1.77 -25.62 -21.06
N ASP A 93 2.49 -26.70 -20.81
CA ASP A 93 1.88 -28.02 -20.70
C ASP A 93 1.06 -28.11 -19.40
N ASP A 94 0.12 -29.04 -19.32
CA ASP A 94 -0.60 -29.29 -18.07
C ASP A 94 0.37 -29.83 -17.02
N GLY A 95 0.32 -29.31 -15.80
CA GLY A 95 1.25 -29.66 -14.74
C GLY A 95 1.50 -28.57 -13.72
N GLU A 96 2.36 -28.86 -12.76
CA GLU A 96 2.83 -27.88 -11.79
C GLU A 96 3.91 -27.00 -12.40
N HIS A 97 3.72 -25.68 -12.30
CA HIS A 97 4.65 -24.67 -12.82
C HIS A 97 4.91 -23.58 -11.79
N GLU A 98 6.15 -23.11 -11.71
CA GLU A 98 6.52 -21.91 -10.95
C GLU A 98 6.43 -20.67 -11.85
N PHE A 99 5.71 -19.65 -11.40
CA PHE A 99 5.59 -18.37 -12.08
C PHE A 99 6.32 -17.31 -11.27
N LEU A 100 7.35 -16.69 -11.88
CA LEU A 100 8.08 -15.55 -11.34
C LEU A 100 7.68 -14.28 -12.09
N LEU A 101 7.03 -13.35 -11.41
CA LEU A 101 6.69 -12.02 -11.91
C LEU A 101 7.72 -11.01 -11.38
N GLU A 102 8.20 -10.13 -12.26
CA GLU A 102 9.12 -9.06 -11.90
C GLU A 102 8.69 -7.74 -12.53
N LEU A 103 8.71 -6.65 -11.76
CA LEU A 103 8.52 -5.29 -12.23
C LEU A 103 9.84 -4.53 -12.21
N PHE A 104 10.09 -3.73 -13.24
CA PHE A 104 11.30 -2.94 -13.39
C PHE A 104 10.99 -1.49 -13.74
N TYR A 105 11.72 -0.57 -13.12
CA TYR A 105 11.82 0.82 -13.54
C TYR A 105 13.05 1.03 -14.42
N SER A 106 12.94 1.92 -15.40
CA SER A 106 14.08 2.43 -16.16
C SER A 106 13.84 3.88 -16.58
N SER A 107 14.90 4.67 -16.61
CA SER A 107 14.91 6.06 -17.08
C SER A 107 16.25 6.38 -17.74
N SER A 108 16.46 7.62 -18.18
CA SER A 108 17.78 8.04 -18.69
C SER A 108 18.88 8.04 -17.61
N SER A 109 18.51 8.14 -16.33
CA SER A 109 19.45 8.09 -15.19
C SER A 109 19.51 6.72 -14.53
N VAL A 110 18.50 5.86 -14.72
CA VAL A 110 18.40 4.53 -14.11
C VAL A 110 18.34 3.47 -15.21
N GLU A 111 19.45 2.79 -15.46
CA GLU A 111 19.60 1.84 -16.60
C GLU A 111 18.52 0.74 -16.61
N ARG A 112 18.27 0.14 -15.44
CA ARG A 112 17.16 -0.76 -15.14
C ARG A 112 17.26 -1.11 -13.66
N LEU A 113 16.16 -1.04 -12.94
CA LEU A 113 16.09 -1.37 -11.53
C LEU A 113 14.86 -2.22 -11.29
N ARG A 114 15.01 -3.33 -10.57
CA ARG A 114 13.86 -4.14 -10.19
C ARG A 114 13.17 -3.46 -9.01
N LEU A 115 11.87 -3.34 -9.09
CA LEU A 115 11.05 -2.70 -8.04
C LEU A 115 10.43 -3.74 -7.14
N VAL A 116 9.90 -4.80 -7.75
CA VAL A 116 9.11 -5.83 -7.09
C VAL A 116 9.34 -7.15 -7.79
N SER A 117 9.38 -8.23 -7.02
CA SER A 117 9.26 -9.60 -7.52
C SER A 117 8.11 -10.34 -6.83
N ALA A 118 7.59 -11.39 -7.45
CA ALA A 118 6.63 -12.31 -6.83
C ALA A 118 6.78 -13.70 -7.44
N SER A 119 6.83 -14.74 -6.62
CA SER A 119 6.88 -16.13 -7.10
C SER A 119 5.70 -16.95 -6.59
N LYS A 120 5.16 -17.82 -7.45
CA LYS A 120 4.04 -18.69 -7.10
C LYS A 120 4.04 -19.98 -7.91
N THR A 121 3.84 -21.10 -7.22
CA THR A 121 3.60 -22.40 -7.85
C THR A 121 2.11 -22.63 -8.08
N VAL A 122 1.72 -22.99 -9.30
CA VAL A 122 0.33 -23.26 -9.71
C VAL A 122 0.26 -24.54 -10.53
N ILE A 123 -0.79 -25.34 -10.33
CA ILE A 123 -1.12 -26.47 -11.20
C ILE A 123 -1.96 -25.94 -12.36
N VAL A 124 -1.41 -26.00 -13.57
CA VAL A 124 -2.08 -25.66 -14.82
C VAL A 124 -2.85 -26.89 -15.33
N ASP A 125 -4.14 -26.73 -15.54
CA ASP A 125 -5.02 -27.71 -16.19
C ASP A 125 -5.94 -26.97 -17.16
N GLY A 126 -5.62 -27.00 -18.44
CA GLY A 126 -6.33 -26.23 -19.47
C GLY A 126 -6.21 -24.71 -19.28
N ALA A 127 -7.32 -23.98 -19.38
CA ALA A 127 -7.32 -22.52 -19.23
C ALA A 127 -7.25 -22.14 -17.74
N THR A 128 -6.07 -21.68 -17.30
CA THR A 128 -5.80 -21.34 -15.89
C THR A 128 -5.50 -19.86 -15.72
N ASP A 129 -6.20 -19.22 -14.78
CA ASP A 129 -5.94 -17.85 -14.35
C ASP A 129 -4.88 -17.80 -13.24
N ILE A 130 -3.82 -17.04 -13.48
CA ILE A 130 -2.77 -16.81 -12.48
C ILE A 130 -3.01 -15.45 -11.83
N GLN A 131 -3.10 -15.44 -10.50
CA GLN A 131 -3.32 -14.24 -9.71
C GLN A 131 -2.30 -14.18 -8.58
N PHE A 132 -1.75 -12.99 -8.36
CA PHE A 132 -0.85 -12.66 -7.25
C PHE A 132 -1.62 -11.81 -6.23
N ARG A 133 -1.41 -12.07 -4.94
CA ARG A 133 -1.94 -11.29 -3.83
C ARG A 133 -0.86 -10.34 -3.33
N GLU A 134 -1.22 -9.28 -2.58
CA GLU A 134 -0.25 -8.32 -2.03
C GLU A 134 0.92 -9.02 -1.30
N ARG A 135 0.60 -10.03 -0.49
CA ARG A 135 1.59 -10.84 0.25
C ARG A 135 2.54 -11.69 -0.61
N ASP A 136 2.20 -11.91 -1.87
CA ASP A 136 3.03 -12.70 -2.78
C ASP A 136 4.17 -11.83 -3.36
N TYR A 137 4.09 -10.49 -3.18
CA TYR A 137 5.10 -9.54 -3.65
C TYR A 137 6.18 -9.27 -2.61
N GLU A 138 7.41 -9.22 -3.10
CA GLU A 138 8.60 -8.79 -2.38
C GLU A 138 9.10 -7.50 -3.03
N TYR A 139 9.16 -6.42 -2.26
CA TYR A 139 9.69 -5.13 -2.71
C TYR A 139 11.22 -5.14 -2.62
N GLU A 140 11.87 -4.75 -3.70
CA GLU A 140 13.33 -4.70 -3.74
C GLU A 140 13.85 -3.44 -3.05
N ASN A 141 14.97 -3.62 -2.36
CA ASN A 141 15.79 -2.57 -1.77
C ASN A 141 17.22 -2.88 -2.19
N THR A 142 17.79 -2.05 -3.07
CA THR A 142 19.03 -2.38 -3.78
C THR A 142 20.28 -2.05 -2.99
N ASP A 143 20.22 -1.12 -2.05
CA ASP A 143 21.36 -0.67 -1.27
C ASP A 143 21.23 -0.93 0.24
N ASP A 144 20.22 -1.74 0.61
CA ASP A 144 19.89 -2.20 1.95
C ASP A 144 19.64 -1.03 2.93
N ASP A 145 19.12 0.09 2.44
CA ASP A 145 18.76 1.27 3.24
C ASP A 145 17.31 1.21 3.77
N PHE A 146 16.74 2.27 4.34
CA PHE A 146 15.41 2.20 4.95
C PHE A 146 14.25 2.05 3.94
N TYR A 147 14.44 2.45 2.68
CA TYR A 147 13.37 2.59 1.72
C TYR A 147 13.42 1.47 0.67
N THR A 148 12.24 1.16 0.14
CA THR A 148 12.17 0.33 -1.07
C THR A 148 12.57 1.16 -2.28
N ASN A 149 13.06 0.49 -3.32
CA ASN A 149 13.36 1.09 -4.61
C ASN A 149 12.18 1.92 -5.17
N VAL A 150 10.94 1.50 -4.88
CA VAL A 150 9.72 2.20 -5.31
C VAL A 150 9.65 3.59 -4.68
N ARG A 151 9.82 3.69 -3.35
CA ARG A 151 9.73 4.96 -2.63
C ARG A 151 10.86 5.91 -2.94
N GLU A 152 12.07 5.40 -3.01
CA GLU A 152 13.21 6.20 -3.41
C GLU A 152 13.03 6.86 -4.78
N ILE A 153 12.57 6.09 -5.78
CA ILE A 153 12.32 6.64 -7.11
C ILE A 153 11.20 7.69 -7.07
N GLU A 154 10.13 7.46 -6.30
CA GLU A 154 9.05 8.41 -6.13
C GLU A 154 9.52 9.72 -5.49
N ALA A 155 10.37 9.64 -4.46
CA ALA A 155 11.03 10.79 -3.85
C ALA A 155 12.08 11.46 -4.78
N GLY A 156 12.41 10.82 -5.90
CA GLY A 156 13.39 11.29 -6.86
C GLY A 156 14.84 11.03 -6.46
N SER A 157 15.09 10.12 -5.50
CA SER A 157 16.42 9.60 -5.17
C SER A 157 16.85 8.47 -6.12
N ASP A 158 18.13 8.10 -6.04
CA ASP A 158 18.72 6.99 -6.80
C ASP A 158 18.91 5.80 -5.84
N PRO A 159 18.17 4.68 -6.00
CA PRO A 159 18.18 3.50 -5.12
C PRO A 159 19.48 2.69 -5.02
N ARG A 160 20.58 3.30 -5.47
CA ARG A 160 21.92 2.71 -5.49
C ARG A 160 22.88 3.52 -4.63
N VAL A 161 22.40 4.60 -4.03
CA VAL A 161 23.16 5.53 -3.23
C VAL A 161 22.78 5.31 -1.79
N THR A 162 23.65 4.61 -1.05
CA THR A 162 23.52 4.15 0.35
C THR A 162 23.40 5.28 1.39
N SER A 163 22.65 6.34 1.11
CA SER A 163 22.48 7.48 2.00
C SER A 163 21.01 7.91 2.04
N SER A 164 20.14 6.99 2.41
CA SER A 164 18.95 7.35 3.14
C SER A 164 19.13 6.88 4.59
N THR A 165 19.38 7.82 5.49
CA THR A 165 18.65 7.72 6.76
C THR A 165 17.19 7.99 6.42
N PRO A 166 16.22 7.46 7.18
CA PRO A 166 14.89 8.04 7.13
C PRO A 166 15.10 9.55 7.16
N SER A 167 14.70 10.27 6.11
CA SER A 167 14.50 11.69 6.36
C SER A 167 13.44 11.71 7.45
N ASP A 168 13.57 12.59 8.45
CA ASP A 168 12.83 12.59 9.73
C ASP A 168 11.27 12.65 9.61
N ARG A 169 10.65 12.18 8.50
CA ARG A 169 9.33 12.51 7.95
C ARG A 169 8.76 11.55 6.88
N ASP A 170 9.45 10.47 6.48
CA ASP A 170 9.01 9.67 5.33
C ASP A 170 9.34 8.18 5.55
N ASP A 171 8.40 7.28 5.33
CA ASP A 171 8.56 5.82 5.41
C ASP A 171 8.04 5.07 4.15
N ASN A 172 7.97 3.73 4.20
CA ASN A 172 7.48 2.95 3.06
C ASN A 172 5.96 3.01 2.83
N TYR A 173 5.20 3.52 3.81
CA TYR A 173 3.75 3.43 3.96
C TYR A 173 3.02 4.78 4.01
N GLU A 174 3.72 5.88 3.74
CA GLU A 174 3.20 7.27 3.71
C GLU A 174 1.96 7.55 2.85
N ASP A 175 1.37 8.72 3.11
CA ASP A 175 0.08 9.24 2.62
C ASP A 175 -1.15 8.49 3.19
N ASN A 176 -0.96 7.76 4.28
CA ASN A 176 -1.95 6.95 4.98
C ASN A 176 -2.60 7.68 6.18
N ASP A 177 -2.60 9.02 6.20
CA ASP A 177 -3.04 9.87 7.33
C ASP A 177 -4.54 9.82 7.65
N SER A 178 -5.31 9.02 6.93
CA SER A 178 -6.75 8.95 7.09
C SER A 178 -7.33 7.58 6.79
N HIS A 179 -8.51 7.30 7.35
CA HIS A 179 -9.29 6.11 7.00
C HIS A 179 -9.52 5.96 5.49
N GLY A 180 -9.62 7.06 4.73
CA GLY A 180 -9.84 7.02 3.28
C GLY A 180 -8.58 6.68 2.47
N THR A 181 -7.41 6.85 3.07
CA THR A 181 -6.09 6.63 2.45
C THR A 181 -5.31 5.48 3.09
N ALA A 182 -5.93 4.78 4.04
CA ALA A 182 -5.34 3.68 4.78
C ALA A 182 -4.60 2.68 3.88
N TYR A 183 -3.41 2.26 4.28
CA TYR A 183 -2.61 1.29 3.56
C TYR A 183 -3.19 -0.11 3.75
N ASP A 184 -3.55 -0.81 2.68
CA ASP A 184 -4.21 -2.11 2.81
C ASP A 184 -3.15 -3.21 3.02
N ILE A 185 -3.10 -3.70 4.24
CA ILE A 185 -2.17 -4.72 4.73
C ILE A 185 -2.77 -6.13 4.69
N THR A 186 -3.89 -6.32 3.98
CA THR A 186 -4.57 -7.61 3.86
C THR A 186 -3.64 -8.68 3.29
N GLY A 187 -3.50 -9.78 4.04
CA GLY A 187 -2.67 -10.92 3.66
C GLY A 187 -1.19 -10.82 4.03
N LEU A 188 -0.70 -9.64 4.43
CA LEU A 188 0.64 -9.46 4.99
C LEU A 188 0.65 -10.04 6.41
N ARG A 189 1.58 -10.94 6.76
CA ARG A 189 1.65 -11.54 8.11
C ARG A 189 2.64 -10.85 9.03
N ASP A 190 3.76 -10.42 8.46
CA ASP A 190 4.79 -9.63 9.12
C ASP A 190 4.87 -8.30 8.36
N ILE A 191 4.10 -7.31 8.79
CA ILE A 191 4.28 -5.94 8.28
C ILE A 191 5.36 -5.37 9.18
N LEU A 192 6.37 -4.75 8.60
CA LEU A 192 7.39 -4.05 9.38
C LEU A 192 8.26 -4.92 10.32
N ILE A 193 8.21 -6.26 10.24
CA ILE A 193 9.06 -7.15 11.06
C ILE A 193 9.77 -8.15 10.18
N TYR A 194 10.83 -7.71 9.52
CA TYR A 194 11.76 -8.62 8.87
C TYR A 194 12.89 -8.97 9.83
N SER A 195 13.01 -10.24 10.22
CA SER A 195 13.99 -10.74 11.20
C SER A 195 15.44 -10.79 10.68
N GLY A 196 15.83 -9.85 9.83
CA GLY A 196 17.16 -9.81 9.22
C GLY A 196 17.58 -8.49 8.59
N ILE A 197 16.68 -7.51 8.44
CA ILE A 197 16.98 -6.21 7.82
C ILE A 197 16.13 -5.14 8.54
N SER A 198 16.77 -4.08 9.02
CA SER A 198 16.20 -3.00 9.84
C SER A 198 15.40 -1.96 9.03
N THR A 199 14.71 -2.38 7.97
CA THR A 199 14.34 -1.49 6.85
C THR A 199 12.86 -1.52 6.52
N SER A 200 12.04 -1.86 7.51
CA SER A 200 10.60 -1.80 7.38
C SER A 200 10.08 -1.35 8.73
N TYR A 201 10.28 -0.08 9.07
CA TYR A 201 9.54 0.52 10.18
C TYR A 201 8.56 1.53 9.61
N GLY A 202 7.45 1.73 10.31
CA GLY A 202 6.67 2.94 10.18
C GLY A 202 7.35 4.07 10.95
N VAL A 203 7.13 5.32 10.56
CA VAL A 203 7.67 6.51 11.23
C VAL A 203 6.50 7.35 11.73
N ILE A 204 6.55 7.78 12.99
CA ILE A 204 5.61 8.77 13.54
C ILE A 204 6.39 10.03 13.89
N THR A 205 5.86 11.19 13.52
CA THR A 205 6.44 12.50 13.80
C THR A 205 5.38 13.48 14.30
N ALA A 206 5.79 14.69 14.70
CA ALA A 206 4.86 15.76 15.04
C ALA A 206 4.03 16.28 13.84
N GLU A 207 4.56 16.17 12.63
CA GLU A 207 3.88 16.60 11.39
C GLU A 207 3.05 15.47 10.77
N ASP A 208 3.50 14.24 10.97
CA ASP A 208 2.84 13.00 10.59
C ASP A 208 2.57 12.14 11.83
N SER A 209 1.45 12.46 12.47
CA SER A 209 1.11 11.91 13.78
C SER A 209 0.16 10.72 13.71
N SER A 210 -0.19 10.21 12.53
CA SER A 210 -1.25 9.20 12.40
C SER A 210 -1.13 8.38 11.13
N ASP A 211 -0.98 7.07 11.30
CA ASP A 211 -0.89 6.10 10.24
C ASP A 211 -2.08 5.15 10.22
N TYR A 212 -2.85 5.17 9.13
CA TYR A 212 -3.97 4.25 8.96
C TYR A 212 -3.59 3.02 8.14
N PHE A 213 -3.93 1.85 8.64
CA PHE A 213 -3.83 0.58 7.93
C PHE A 213 -5.20 -0.07 7.81
N LYS A 214 -5.43 -0.83 6.74
CA LYS A 214 -6.66 -1.59 6.50
C LYS A 214 -6.33 -3.07 6.38
N MET A 215 -7.04 -3.92 7.10
CA MET A 215 -6.97 -5.37 6.94
C MET A 215 -8.35 -5.97 6.69
N THR A 216 -8.44 -6.91 5.76
CA THR A 216 -9.69 -7.61 5.44
C THR A 216 -9.64 -9.00 6.06
N LEU A 217 -10.60 -9.28 6.96
CA LEU A 217 -10.77 -10.60 7.54
C LEU A 217 -11.71 -11.44 6.66
N ASP A 218 -11.28 -12.65 6.31
CA ASP A 218 -12.09 -13.61 5.56
C ASP A 218 -13.02 -14.41 6.51
N GLU A 219 -14.11 -14.99 5.98
CA GLU A 219 -15.13 -15.77 6.71
C GLU A 219 -14.57 -16.98 7.46
N ASN A 220 -13.37 -17.40 7.07
CA ASN A 220 -12.65 -18.52 7.67
C ASN A 220 -11.89 -18.15 8.95
N PHE A 221 -11.91 -16.88 9.36
CA PHE A 221 -11.19 -16.40 10.54
C PHE A 221 -12.16 -15.69 11.47
N SER A 222 -12.07 -16.02 12.77
CA SER A 222 -12.89 -15.40 13.82
C SER A 222 -12.06 -14.76 14.93
N VAL A 223 -10.74 -14.87 14.84
CA VAL A 223 -9.77 -14.30 15.76
C VAL A 223 -8.64 -13.70 14.94
N PHE A 224 -8.18 -12.52 15.33
CA PHE A 224 -6.90 -11.98 14.87
C PHE A 224 -6.17 -11.28 16.00
N ASP A 225 -4.85 -11.29 15.89
CA ASP A 225 -3.92 -10.62 16.78
C ASP A 225 -3.21 -9.49 16.01
N VAL A 226 -3.02 -8.34 16.67
CA VAL A 226 -2.19 -7.24 16.19
C VAL A 226 -1.11 -6.99 17.24
N GLU A 227 0.14 -6.89 16.84
CA GLU A 227 1.27 -6.59 17.72
C GLU A 227 1.93 -5.29 17.24
N LEU A 228 2.13 -4.34 18.14
CA LEU A 228 2.83 -3.09 17.88
C LEU A 228 4.16 -3.10 18.64
N PHE A 229 5.25 -2.89 17.92
CA PHE A 229 6.61 -2.76 18.44
C PHE A 229 7.02 -1.31 18.28
N LEU A 230 7.51 -0.69 19.34
CA LEU A 230 7.86 0.73 19.35
C LEU A 230 9.32 0.93 19.76
N ASP A 231 9.91 2.01 19.27
CA ASP A 231 11.02 2.65 19.95
C ASP A 231 10.61 2.98 21.40
N PRO A 232 11.42 2.64 22.42
CA PRO A 232 11.12 2.95 23.83
C PRO A 232 10.82 4.43 24.13
N SER A 233 11.25 5.35 23.27
CA SER A 233 11.03 6.80 23.41
C SER A 233 9.70 7.28 22.81
N LEU A 234 8.97 6.41 22.10
CA LEU A 234 7.73 6.74 21.42
C LEU A 234 6.51 6.59 22.35
N ASP A 235 5.68 7.63 22.44
CA ASP A 235 4.35 7.55 23.08
C ASP A 235 3.27 7.53 21.99
N VAL A 236 2.86 6.32 21.61
CA VAL A 236 1.95 6.07 20.50
C VAL A 236 0.89 5.08 20.93
N ASN A 237 -0.34 5.32 20.50
CA ASN A 237 -1.47 4.42 20.71
C ASN A 237 -1.89 3.74 19.42
N LEU A 238 -2.53 2.57 19.58
CA LEU A 238 -3.17 1.83 18.51
C LEU A 238 -4.69 1.86 18.70
N GLU A 239 -5.38 2.43 17.73
CA GLU A 239 -6.83 2.40 17.65
C GLU A 239 -7.29 1.39 16.59
N TYR A 240 -8.42 0.74 16.85
CA TYR A 240 -9.12 -0.08 15.86
C TYR A 240 -10.49 0.51 15.56
N LEU A 241 -10.78 0.64 14.26
CA LEU A 241 -12.06 1.07 13.74
C LEU A 241 -12.68 -0.02 12.86
N ASP A 242 -13.97 -0.27 13.06
CA ASP A 242 -14.72 -1.15 12.16
C ASP A 242 -15.12 -0.39 10.88
N SER A 243 -15.34 -1.13 9.79
CA SER A 243 -15.71 -0.60 8.47
C SER A 243 -17.00 0.24 8.43
N ASN A 244 -17.80 0.25 9.50
CA ASN A 244 -19.03 1.04 9.56
C ASN A 244 -18.79 2.46 10.11
N GLY A 245 -17.54 2.82 10.40
CA GLY A 245 -17.23 4.05 11.13
C GLY A 245 -17.87 4.03 12.52
N GLY A 246 -18.02 2.84 13.12
CA GLY A 246 -18.42 2.70 14.51
C GLY A 246 -17.47 3.48 15.43
N ASN A 247 -17.90 3.74 16.66
CA ASN A 247 -17.03 4.42 17.63
C ASN A 247 -15.69 3.67 17.70
N PRO A 248 -14.55 4.37 17.50
CA PRO A 248 -13.24 3.74 17.61
C PRO A 248 -13.17 3.04 18.96
N THR A 249 -12.84 1.76 18.94
CA THR A 249 -12.51 1.07 20.17
C THR A 249 -11.04 1.36 20.39
N ILE A 250 -10.74 2.33 21.26
CA ILE A 250 -9.37 2.55 21.74
C ILE A 250 -8.96 1.23 22.38
N ILE A 251 -7.95 0.60 21.78
CA ILE A 251 -7.41 -0.60 22.37
C ILE A 251 -6.39 -0.15 23.40
N GLY A 252 -6.88 -0.02 24.63
CA GLY A 252 -6.11 0.52 25.73
C GLY A 252 -4.92 -0.34 26.13
N GLU A 253 -3.79 0.37 26.21
CA GLU A 253 -2.53 0.14 26.91
C GLU A 253 -1.70 -1.13 26.59
N PRO A 254 -0.37 -0.97 26.53
CA PRO A 254 0.61 -2.03 26.27
C PRO A 254 0.39 -3.27 27.17
N VAL A 255 -0.03 -4.39 26.59
CA VAL A 255 -0.15 -5.67 27.30
C VAL A 255 1.13 -6.47 27.10
N ASN A 256 1.98 -6.47 28.13
CA ASN A 256 3.27 -7.18 28.22
C ASN A 256 4.39 -6.60 27.34
N VAL A 257 5.14 -5.67 27.93
CA VAL A 257 6.44 -5.23 27.42
C VAL A 257 7.47 -6.35 27.60
N GLU A 258 7.60 -7.21 26.59
CA GLU A 258 8.82 -8.00 26.41
C GLU A 258 9.83 -7.17 25.62
N VAL A 259 10.94 -6.81 26.28
CA VAL A 259 12.07 -6.11 25.64
C VAL A 259 12.85 -7.15 24.84
N LEU A 260 12.70 -7.15 23.52
CA LEU A 260 13.46 -8.00 22.62
C LEU A 260 14.74 -7.28 22.21
N GLU A 261 15.76 -7.32 23.08
CA GLU A 261 17.17 -6.85 22.97
C GLU A 261 17.51 -5.50 22.27
N ASN A 262 16.70 -4.95 21.34
CA ASN A 262 16.78 -3.62 20.73
C ASN A 262 15.40 -2.99 20.40
N ASP A 263 14.29 -3.74 20.37
CA ASP A 263 12.92 -3.23 20.17
C ASP A 263 12.02 -3.59 21.35
N VAL A 264 11.06 -2.72 21.68
CA VAL A 264 10.09 -2.96 22.75
C VAL A 264 8.76 -3.38 22.13
N LEU A 265 8.33 -4.63 22.37
CA LEU A 265 6.94 -4.99 22.13
C LEU A 265 6.10 -4.07 23.02
N HIS A 266 5.36 -3.16 22.40
CA HIS A 266 4.55 -2.21 23.14
C HIS A 266 3.24 -2.91 23.51
N GLY A 267 2.44 -3.38 22.56
CA GLY A 267 1.17 -4.03 22.88
C GLY A 267 0.75 -5.11 21.92
N THR A 268 0.00 -6.09 22.45
CA THR A 268 -0.74 -7.06 21.64
C THR A 268 -2.24 -6.87 21.84
N VAL A 269 -2.97 -6.86 20.73
CA VAL A 269 -4.41 -6.81 20.68
C VAL A 269 -4.92 -8.11 20.11
N ARG A 270 -5.68 -8.87 20.92
CA ARG A 270 -6.43 -10.02 20.43
C ARG A 270 -7.90 -9.65 20.28
N VAL A 271 -8.40 -9.67 19.05
CA VAL A 271 -9.84 -9.53 18.77
C VAL A 271 -10.44 -10.92 18.63
N THR A 272 -11.49 -11.20 19.41
CA THR A 272 -12.23 -12.48 19.36
C THR A 272 -13.63 -12.25 18.79
N ASN A 273 -14.17 -13.27 18.12
CA ASN A 273 -15.46 -13.19 17.41
C ASN A 273 -15.47 -12.08 16.33
N ALA A 274 -14.35 -11.88 15.67
CA ALA A 274 -14.26 -11.01 14.52
C ALA A 274 -15.16 -11.55 13.39
N GLN A 275 -15.71 -10.64 12.60
CA GLN A 275 -16.57 -10.96 11.46
C GLN A 275 -15.78 -10.77 10.17
N ALA A 276 -16.19 -11.43 9.09
CA ALA A 276 -15.59 -11.23 7.78
C ALA A 276 -15.91 -9.84 7.23
N ARG A 277 -14.96 -8.91 7.31
CA ARG A 277 -15.09 -7.51 6.85
C ARG A 277 -13.75 -6.80 6.90
N ASP A 278 -13.76 -5.53 6.52
CA ASP A 278 -12.62 -4.63 6.68
C ASP A 278 -12.53 -4.10 8.11
N TYR A 279 -11.31 -4.06 8.60
CA TYR A 279 -10.86 -3.54 9.88
C TYR A 279 -9.80 -2.48 9.59
N TYR A 280 -9.83 -1.37 10.33
CA TYR A 280 -8.85 -0.30 10.20
C TYR A 280 -8.07 -0.16 11.50
N LEU A 281 -6.77 0.01 11.38
CA LEU A 281 -5.85 0.30 12.46
C LEU A 281 -5.37 1.74 12.30
N ASN A 282 -5.27 2.48 13.39
CA ASN A 282 -4.66 3.80 13.42
C ASN A 282 -3.54 3.77 14.46
N VAL A 283 -2.30 3.93 14.02
CA VAL A 283 -1.13 4.14 14.88
C VAL A 283 -0.94 5.64 14.99
N PHE A 284 -1.04 6.23 16.17
CA PHE A 284 -1.00 7.69 16.30
C PHE A 284 -0.25 8.17 17.54
N ALA A 285 0.41 9.32 17.39
CA ALA A 285 1.09 10.01 18.48
C ALA A 285 0.09 10.55 19.50
N THR A 286 0.40 10.42 20.80
CA THR A 286 -0.40 10.98 21.90
C THR A 286 0.10 12.32 22.40
N GLU A 287 1.35 12.68 22.08
CA GLU A 287 1.95 13.98 22.42
C GLU A 287 2.48 14.70 21.17
N ASP A 288 2.54 16.04 21.24
CA ASP A 288 2.81 16.91 20.09
C ASP A 288 4.31 16.97 19.67
N ASP A 289 5.22 16.39 20.45
CA ASP A 289 6.69 16.46 20.26
C ASP A 289 7.33 15.05 20.19
N ILE A 290 6.68 14.12 19.47
CA ILE A 290 7.13 12.74 19.36
C ILE A 290 7.74 12.49 17.99
N GLU A 291 8.86 11.76 17.97
CA GLU A 291 9.47 11.25 16.75
C GLU A 291 10.05 9.85 17.04
N GLY A 292 9.81 8.91 16.14
CA GLY A 292 10.51 7.65 16.14
C GLY A 292 9.79 6.59 15.31
N THR A 293 10.23 5.35 15.48
CA THR A 293 9.86 4.25 14.59
C THR A 293 9.00 3.22 15.29
N TYR A 294 8.17 2.54 14.50
CA TYR A 294 7.36 1.43 14.97
C TYR A 294 7.30 0.29 13.95
N ALA A 295 6.90 -0.89 14.40
CA ALA A 295 6.58 -2.02 13.55
C ALA A 295 5.27 -2.67 13.97
N LEU A 296 4.55 -3.27 13.01
CA LEU A 296 3.20 -3.78 13.21
C LEU A 296 3.05 -5.21 12.69
N ARG A 297 2.96 -6.22 13.57
CA ARG A 297 2.51 -7.55 13.12
C ARG A 297 0.99 -7.63 13.15
N TRP A 298 0.39 -8.35 12.21
CA TRP A 298 -0.93 -8.93 12.48
C TRP A 298 -1.05 -10.36 11.98
N THR A 299 -1.81 -11.16 12.71
CA THR A 299 -2.04 -12.57 12.38
C THR A 299 -3.51 -12.92 12.55
N ALA A 300 -4.10 -13.55 11.54
CA ALA A 300 -5.43 -14.13 11.65
C ALA A 300 -5.34 -15.62 11.98
N VAL A 301 -6.06 -16.05 13.01
CA VAL A 301 -6.12 -17.45 13.46
C VAL A 301 -7.46 -18.04 13.03
N LYS A 302 -7.41 -19.21 12.38
CA LYS A 302 -8.60 -19.98 12.01
C LYS A 302 -9.29 -20.55 13.24
#